data_AF-A0A4W2CDH8-F1
#
_entry.id   AF-A0A4W2CDH8-F1
#
_cell.length_a   1.000
_cell.length_b   1.000
_cell.length_c   1.000
_cell.angle_alpha   90.00
_cell.angle_beta   90.00
_cell.angle_gamma   90.00
#
_symmetry.space_group_name_H-M   'P 1'
#
loop_
_entity.id
_entity.type
_entity.pdbx_description
1 polymer ?
#
loop_
_entity_poly.entity_id
_entity_poly.type
_entity_poly.pdbx_seq_one_letter_code
_entity_poly.pdbx_strand_id
1 'polypeptide(L)'
;MSVLEENPGMKMDCEDWERDEPQCSSEEIFFVLASRVKSAYENKGSPIFLAVSKGQLCLCCDTNKGHKPSLQLKKKKLSKLAAQKKGKYLPFIFYRNKVGSRNTLVSAAHPGWFVCTFPNPGKPVGMTKSHGRRKHTEFSFRRIKAEMSPCEVSE
;
A
#
# COMPACT_ATOMS: atom_id res chain seq x y z
N MET A 1 -35.78 33.75 -52.84
CA MET A 1 -34.61 33.71 -51.95
C MET A 1 -35.11 33.30 -50.57
N SER A 2 -34.88 32.04 -50.20
CA SER A 2 -34.91 31.55 -48.80
C SER A 2 -33.75 32.22 -48.06
N VAL A 3 -33.86 32.68 -46.80
CA VAL A 3 -33.64 32.00 -45.49
C VAL A 3 -33.45 33.17 -44.48
N LEU A 4 -33.64 33.15 -43.17
CA LEU A 4 -34.05 32.22 -42.10
C LEU A 4 -34.39 33.09 -40.88
N GLU A 5 -35.25 32.57 -40.00
CA GLU A 5 -35.56 33.11 -38.68
C GLU A 5 -34.32 33.31 -37.80
N GLU A 6 -34.26 34.43 -37.07
CA GLU A 6 -33.40 34.58 -35.89
C GLU A 6 -34.22 34.24 -34.63
N ASN A 7 -34.02 33.03 -34.11
CA ASN A 7 -34.38 32.68 -32.74
C ASN A 7 -33.25 33.15 -31.81
N PRO A 8 -33.51 33.89 -30.71
CA PRO A 8 -32.49 34.12 -29.70
C PRO A 8 -32.30 32.83 -28.90
N GLY A 9 -31.25 32.09 -29.27
CA GLY A 9 -30.82 30.87 -28.59
C GLY A 9 -30.58 31.13 -27.10
N MET A 10 -31.30 30.38 -26.27
CA MET A 10 -30.97 30.14 -24.87
C MET A 10 -29.51 29.68 -24.81
N LYS A 11 -28.68 30.48 -24.16
CA LYS A 11 -27.32 30.11 -23.81
C LYS A 11 -27.44 29.13 -22.63
N MET A 12 -27.42 27.83 -22.93
CA MET A 12 -27.17 26.81 -21.90
C MET A 12 -25.69 26.95 -21.53
N ASP A 13 -25.46 27.56 -20.38
CA ASP A 13 -24.16 27.62 -19.75
C ASP A 13 -23.73 26.19 -19.45
N CYS A 14 -22.54 25.80 -19.92
CA CYS A 14 -22.02 24.46 -19.77
C CYS A 14 -22.12 23.99 -18.33
N GLU A 15 -22.69 22.80 -18.23
CA GLU A 15 -22.97 22.04 -17.03
C GLU A 15 -21.82 22.10 -16.02
N ASP A 16 -22.23 22.38 -14.78
CA ASP A 16 -21.74 21.77 -13.56
C ASP A 16 -20.36 21.12 -13.73
N TRP A 17 -19.32 21.88 -13.40
CA TRP A 17 -18.09 21.23 -12.97
C TRP A 17 -18.49 20.42 -11.75
N GLU A 18 -18.75 19.13 -11.95
CA GLU A 18 -18.70 18.11 -10.91
C GLU A 18 -17.39 18.40 -10.19
N ARG A 19 -17.53 19.14 -9.10
CA ARG A 19 -16.51 19.32 -8.11
C ARG A 19 -16.33 17.90 -7.64
N ASP A 20 -15.28 17.25 -8.15
CA ASP A 20 -14.78 15.99 -7.63
C ASP A 20 -14.69 16.21 -6.12
N GLU A 21 -15.75 15.83 -5.42
CA GLU A 21 -15.83 15.89 -3.97
C GLU A 21 -14.57 15.19 -3.51
N PRO A 22 -13.74 15.81 -2.65
CA PRO A 22 -12.56 15.15 -2.14
C PRO A 22 -13.05 13.89 -1.47
N GLN A 23 -12.90 12.75 -2.16
CA GLN A 23 -13.24 11.46 -1.61
C GLN A 23 -12.47 11.40 -0.30
N CYS A 24 -13.20 11.37 0.80
CA CYS A 24 -12.66 11.30 2.15
C CYS A 24 -11.91 9.96 2.24
N SER A 25 -10.66 9.95 1.78
CA SER A 25 -9.80 8.79 1.89
C SER A 25 -9.30 8.81 3.32
N SER A 26 -10.00 8.10 4.20
CA SER A 26 -9.44 7.78 5.50
C SER A 26 -8.11 7.06 5.27
N GLU A 27 -7.01 7.64 5.74
CA GLU A 27 -5.70 7.00 5.67
C GLU A 27 -5.76 5.65 6.43
N GLU A 28 -5.20 4.60 5.85
CA GLU A 28 -5.13 3.31 6.53
C GLU A 28 -3.92 3.25 7.47
N ILE A 29 -4.13 2.73 8.68
CA ILE A 29 -3.07 2.58 9.69
C ILE A 29 -2.39 1.22 9.53
N PHE A 30 -1.11 1.25 9.18
CA PHE A 30 -0.28 0.06 9.11
C PHE A 30 0.28 -0.34 10.48
N PHE A 31 0.07 -1.60 10.84
CA PHE A 31 0.70 -2.29 11.95
C PHE A 31 1.96 -2.98 11.44
N VAL A 32 3.11 -2.61 12.02
CA VAL A 32 4.42 -3.10 11.58
C VAL A 32 5.06 -3.93 12.69
N LEU A 33 5.48 -5.15 12.36
CA LEU A 33 6.28 -5.98 13.28
C LEU A 33 7.60 -6.37 12.62
N ALA A 34 8.69 -6.24 13.37
CA ALA A 34 9.98 -6.78 12.94
C ALA A 34 9.92 -8.32 12.94
N SER A 35 10.47 -8.93 11.89
CA SER A 35 10.61 -10.37 11.78
C SER A 35 11.98 -10.79 12.30
N ARG A 36 12.06 -11.93 12.99
CA ARG A 36 13.33 -12.51 13.49
C ARG A 36 14.08 -13.32 12.43
N VAL A 37 13.62 -13.31 11.18
CA VAL A 37 14.25 -14.05 10.09
C VAL A 37 15.60 -13.44 9.77
N LYS A 38 16.66 -14.22 9.96
CA LYS A 38 18.00 -13.88 9.47
C LYS A 38 17.94 -13.81 7.94
N SER A 39 18.30 -12.68 7.35
CA SER A 39 18.44 -12.59 5.89
C SER A 39 19.54 -13.57 5.47
N ALA A 40 19.29 -14.34 4.41
CA ALA A 40 20.31 -15.24 3.85
C ALA A 40 21.45 -14.47 3.13
N TYR A 41 21.29 -13.16 2.99
CA TYR A 41 22.21 -12.26 2.33
C TYR A 41 22.40 -11.04 3.22
N GLU A 42 23.65 -10.59 3.34
CA GLU A 42 23.99 -9.29 3.90
C GLU A 42 23.35 -8.19 3.03
N ASN A 43 23.01 -7.05 3.62
CA ASN A 43 22.51 -5.84 2.94
C ASN A 43 21.05 -5.80 2.44
N LYS A 44 20.16 -6.73 2.84
CA LYS A 44 18.76 -6.68 2.35
C LYS A 44 17.83 -5.67 3.04
N GLY A 45 18.23 -5.10 4.17
CA GLY A 45 17.37 -4.23 5.01
C GLY A 45 16.67 -4.99 6.13
N SER A 46 15.90 -4.28 6.97
CA SER A 46 15.23 -4.88 8.12
C SER A 46 13.99 -5.68 7.66
N PRO A 47 13.88 -6.98 7.96
CA PRO A 47 12.71 -7.77 7.58
C PRO A 47 11.53 -7.41 8.47
N ILE A 48 10.40 -7.07 7.86
CA ILE A 48 9.17 -6.68 8.56
C ILE A 48 7.95 -7.40 8.01
N PHE A 49 6.95 -7.56 8.87
CA PHE A 49 5.57 -7.85 8.51
C PHE A 49 4.76 -6.55 8.53
N LEU A 50 3.82 -6.44 7.60
CA LEU A 50 2.90 -5.30 7.48
C LEU A 50 1.47 -5.83 7.52
N ALA A 51 0.61 -5.18 8.31
CA ALA A 51 -0.81 -5.49 8.33
C ALA A 51 -1.66 -4.22 8.47
N VAL A 52 -2.90 -4.32 8.04
CA VAL A 52 -3.92 -3.27 8.10
C VAL A 52 -5.13 -3.79 8.87
N SER A 53 -6.16 -2.94 9.04
CA SER A 53 -7.42 -3.31 9.70
C SER A 53 -7.17 -3.87 11.10
N LYS A 54 -6.49 -3.10 11.96
CA LYS A 54 -6.15 -3.50 13.33
C LYS A 54 -5.36 -4.83 13.39
N GLY A 55 -4.48 -5.03 12.41
CA GLY A 55 -3.61 -6.19 12.31
C GLY A 55 -4.30 -7.50 11.88
N GLN A 56 -5.51 -7.43 11.30
CA GLN A 56 -6.26 -8.62 10.87
C GLN A 56 -5.93 -9.07 9.44
N LEU A 57 -5.48 -8.15 8.58
CA LEU A 57 -5.14 -8.43 7.19
C LEU A 57 -3.66 -8.15 6.96
N CYS A 58 -2.87 -9.18 6.64
CA CYS A 58 -1.45 -9.01 6.35
C CYS A 58 -1.20 -8.79 4.86
N LEU A 59 -0.24 -7.91 4.56
CA LEU A 59 0.32 -7.76 3.22
C LEU A 59 1.09 -9.02 2.83
N CYS A 60 0.87 -9.48 1.60
CA CYS A 60 1.47 -10.66 1.02
C CYS A 60 1.92 -10.33 -0.41
N CYS A 61 3.13 -10.70 -0.78
CA CYS A 61 3.59 -10.68 -2.16
C CYS A 61 3.66 -12.12 -2.66
N ASP A 62 2.71 -12.47 -3.53
CA ASP A 62 2.55 -13.84 -4.04
C ASP A 62 2.49 -13.83 -5.57
N THR A 63 2.76 -14.99 -6.16
CA THR A 63 2.62 -15.20 -7.60
C THR A 63 1.39 -16.06 -7.85
N ASN A 64 0.37 -15.49 -8.49
CA ASN A 64 -0.69 -16.33 -9.04
C ASN A 64 -0.08 -17.14 -10.21
N LYS A 65 -0.27 -18.47 -10.22
CA LYS A 65 0.32 -19.46 -11.13
C LYS A 65 0.73 -18.88 -12.51
N GLY A 66 2.02 -18.58 -12.70
CA GLY A 66 2.61 -18.15 -13.98
C GLY A 66 2.63 -16.64 -14.28
N HIS A 67 2.12 -15.78 -13.39
CA HIS A 67 2.08 -14.33 -13.60
C HIS A 67 3.21 -13.58 -12.89
N LYS A 68 3.24 -12.24 -13.03
CA LYS A 68 4.10 -11.35 -12.25
C LYS A 68 3.65 -11.34 -10.78
N PRO A 69 4.57 -11.21 -9.80
CA PRO A 69 4.21 -11.03 -8.39
C PRO A 69 3.23 -9.88 -8.20
N SER A 70 2.24 -10.10 -7.35
CA SER A 70 1.23 -9.10 -7.00
C SER A 70 1.20 -8.87 -5.50
N LEU A 71 0.83 -7.65 -5.11
CA LEU A 71 0.60 -7.29 -3.71
C LEU A 71 -0.84 -7.64 -3.37
N GLN A 72 -1.04 -8.38 -2.29
CA GLN A 72 -2.34 -8.90 -1.87
C GLN A 72 -2.54 -8.70 -0.37
N LEU A 73 -3.79 -8.57 0.04
CA LEU A 73 -4.20 -8.70 1.44
C LEU A 73 -4.67 -10.13 1.70
N LYS A 74 -4.18 -10.74 2.78
CA LYS A 74 -4.65 -12.05 3.24
C LYS A 74 -5.21 -11.92 4.65
N LYS A 75 -6.39 -12.52 4.88
CA LYS A 75 -7.04 -12.60 6.19
C LYS A 75 -6.22 -13.49 7.13
N LYS A 76 -5.28 -12.86 7.84
CA LYS A 76 -4.33 -13.51 8.73
C LYS A 76 -3.88 -12.49 9.77
N LYS A 77 -4.13 -12.80 11.04
CA LYS A 77 -3.75 -11.92 12.15
C LYS A 77 -2.23 -11.79 12.25
N LEU A 78 -1.74 -10.56 12.35
CA LEU A 78 -0.31 -10.22 12.38
C LEU A 78 0.44 -10.96 13.51
N SER A 79 -0.14 -11.01 14.71
CA SER A 79 0.46 -11.73 15.84
C SER A 79 0.58 -13.24 15.59
N LYS A 80 -0.45 -13.84 14.96
CA LYS A 80 -0.43 -15.26 14.60
C LYS A 80 0.60 -15.55 13.50
N LEU A 81 0.72 -14.66 12.51
CA LEU A 81 1.71 -14.77 11.44
C LEU A 81 3.14 -14.73 12.00
N ALA A 82 3.44 -13.77 12.88
CA ALA A 82 4.77 -13.60 13.45
C ALA A 82 5.22 -14.78 14.35
N ALA A 83 4.26 -15.52 14.92
CA ALA A 83 4.54 -16.70 15.75
C ALA A 83 4.71 -18.00 14.95
N GLN A 84 4.50 -18.01 13.62
CA GLN A 84 4.57 -19.24 12.83
C GLN A 84 6.01 -19.78 12.70
N LYS A 85 6.13 -21.11 12.58
CA LYS A 85 7.40 -21.79 12.27
C LYS A 85 7.94 -21.40 10.89
N LYS A 86 9.28 -21.46 10.73
CA LYS A 86 10.01 -21.11 9.49
C LYS A 86 9.37 -21.73 8.24
N GLY A 87 9.28 -20.94 7.16
CA GLY A 87 8.92 -21.40 5.81
C GLY A 87 7.56 -20.92 5.29
N LYS A 88 6.52 -20.80 6.14
CA LYS A 88 5.15 -20.46 5.69
C LYS A 88 4.83 -18.95 5.64
N TYR A 89 5.82 -18.09 5.89
CA TYR A 89 5.64 -16.64 6.00
C TYR A 89 6.50 -15.83 5.04
N LEU A 90 7.36 -16.46 4.23
CA LEU A 90 8.27 -15.73 3.34
C LEU A 90 7.54 -14.74 2.39
N PRO A 91 6.38 -15.08 1.80
CA PRO A 91 5.56 -14.13 1.01
C PRO A 91 5.08 -12.90 1.77
N PHE A 92 5.06 -12.96 3.10
CA PHE A 92 4.60 -11.86 3.96
C PHE A 92 5.74 -10.98 4.49
N ILE A 93 6.99 -11.33 4.19
CA ILE A 93 8.14 -10.54 4.63
C ILE A 93 8.49 -9.53 3.54
N PHE A 94 8.61 -8.28 3.98
CA PHE A 94 9.18 -7.21 3.18
C PHE A 94 10.45 -6.74 3.87
N TYR A 95 11.51 -6.55 3.10
CA TYR A 95 12.68 -5.87 3.59
C TYR A 95 12.49 -4.37 3.48
N ARG A 96 12.56 -3.71 4.63
CA ARG A 96 12.56 -2.25 4.74
C ARG A 96 13.99 -1.74 4.64
N ASN A 97 14.27 -0.96 3.61
CA ASN A 97 15.52 -0.22 3.47
C ASN A 97 15.27 1.27 3.66
N LYS A 98 16.20 1.98 4.29
CA LYS A 98 16.17 3.43 4.39
C LYS A 98 16.93 4.04 3.22
N VAL A 99 16.32 5.03 2.56
CA VAL A 99 16.94 5.85 1.51
C VAL A 99 16.74 7.30 1.94
N GLY A 100 17.77 7.89 2.56
CA GLY A 100 17.63 9.16 3.28
C GLY A 100 16.58 9.06 4.39
N SER A 101 15.59 9.94 4.36
CA SER A 101 14.44 9.94 5.29
C SER A 101 13.29 9.02 4.88
N ARG A 102 13.35 8.45 3.66
CA ARG A 102 12.30 7.59 3.10
C ARG A 102 12.63 6.11 3.23
N ASN A 103 11.66 5.28 2.89
CA ASN A 103 11.73 3.83 3.04
C ASN A 103 11.34 3.15 1.73
N THR A 104 12.08 2.13 1.33
CA THR A 104 11.63 1.19 0.29
C THR A 104 11.22 -0.13 0.93
N LEU A 105 10.31 -0.84 0.28
CA LEU A 105 9.79 -2.13 0.73
C LEU A 105 9.97 -3.16 -0.37
N VAL A 106 10.89 -4.10 -0.15
CA VAL A 106 11.24 -5.13 -1.14
C VAL A 106 10.68 -6.48 -0.71
N SER A 107 10.02 -7.20 -1.61
CA SER A 107 9.51 -8.54 -1.32
C SER A 107 10.65 -9.52 -1.01
N ALA A 108 10.52 -10.26 0.10
CA ALA A 108 11.47 -11.32 0.42
C ALA A 108 11.27 -12.59 -0.43
N ALA A 109 10.02 -12.90 -0.80
CA ALA A 109 9.71 -14.03 -1.70
C ALA A 109 10.10 -13.75 -3.15
N HIS A 110 10.13 -12.47 -3.55
CA HIS A 110 10.47 -12.05 -4.91
C HIS A 110 11.51 -10.92 -4.88
N PRO A 111 12.82 -11.24 -4.75
CA PRO A 111 13.87 -10.24 -4.71
C PRO A 111 13.85 -9.29 -5.91
N GLY A 112 14.10 -8.00 -5.65
CA GLY A 112 14.07 -6.94 -6.66
C GLY A 112 12.67 -6.43 -7.01
N TRP A 113 11.61 -6.97 -6.40
CA TRP A 113 10.27 -6.41 -6.50
C TRP A 113 9.97 -5.48 -5.32
N PHE A 114 9.61 -4.25 -5.64
CA PHE A 114 9.31 -3.18 -4.71
C PHE A 114 7.80 -2.96 -4.65
N VAL A 115 7.30 -2.64 -3.46
CA VAL A 115 5.99 -2.00 -3.32
C VAL A 115 6.04 -0.65 -4.05
N CYS A 116 5.00 -0.32 -4.82
CA CYS A 116 4.93 0.94 -5.54
C CYS A 116 3.51 1.52 -5.59
N THR A 117 3.43 2.83 -5.75
CA THR A 117 2.23 3.54 -6.20
C THR A 117 2.42 4.05 -7.63
N PHE A 118 1.31 4.46 -8.25
CA PHE A 118 1.27 4.98 -9.61
C PHE A 118 0.97 6.48 -9.60
N PRO A 119 1.40 7.24 -10.63
CA PRO A 119 1.17 8.69 -10.69
C PRO A 119 -0.31 9.08 -10.71
N ASN A 120 -1.18 8.20 -11.24
CA ASN A 120 -2.61 8.45 -11.33
C ASN A 120 -3.30 8.09 -10.01
N PRO A 121 -4.20 8.95 -9.49
CA PRO A 121 -4.99 8.65 -8.30
C PRO A 121 -5.94 7.47 -8.53
N GLY A 122 -6.43 6.88 -7.43
CA GLY A 122 -7.34 5.72 -7.45
C GLY A 122 -6.71 4.40 -7.91
N LYS A 123 -5.43 4.40 -8.30
CA LYS A 123 -4.73 3.16 -8.65
C LYS A 123 -4.33 2.37 -7.40
N PRO A 124 -4.50 1.04 -7.40
CA PRO A 124 -4.11 0.21 -6.27
C PRO A 124 -2.59 0.22 -6.07
N VAL A 125 -2.16 0.07 -4.82
CA VAL A 125 -0.75 -0.19 -4.49
C VAL A 125 -0.35 -1.53 -5.10
N GLY A 126 0.81 -1.56 -5.77
CA GLY A 126 1.26 -2.71 -6.54
C GLY A 126 2.70 -3.13 -6.27
N MET A 127 3.20 -4.04 -7.10
CA MET A 127 4.60 -4.47 -7.12
C MET A 127 5.28 -4.07 -8.44
N THR A 128 6.56 -3.71 -8.39
CA THR A 128 7.35 -3.37 -9.59
C THR A 128 8.81 -3.81 -9.48
N LYS A 129 9.44 -4.14 -10.62
CA LYS A 129 10.90 -4.24 -10.75
C LYS A 129 11.57 -2.97 -11.29
N SER A 130 10.78 -2.04 -11.82
CA SER A 130 11.30 -0.84 -12.48
C SER A 130 11.78 0.19 -11.45
N HIS A 131 13.03 0.63 -11.57
CA HIS A 131 13.67 1.65 -10.70
C HIS A 131 13.64 3.06 -11.34
N GLY A 132 12.59 3.40 -12.11
CA GLY A 132 12.55 4.61 -12.94
C GLY A 132 11.56 5.68 -12.48
N ARG A 133 11.70 6.90 -13.04
CA ARG A 133 11.00 8.16 -12.66
C ARG A 133 9.46 8.11 -12.67
N ARG A 134 8.83 7.04 -13.17
CA ARG A 134 7.36 6.92 -13.33
C ARG A 134 6.67 6.10 -12.23
N LYS A 135 7.41 5.45 -11.32
CA LYS A 135 6.82 4.66 -10.22
C LYS A 135 7.44 5.09 -8.90
N HIS A 136 6.60 5.40 -7.93
CA HIS A 136 7.04 5.83 -6.60
C HIS A 136 7.21 4.59 -5.72
N THR A 137 8.46 4.30 -5.34
CA THR A 137 8.84 3.14 -4.49
C THR A 137 9.36 3.56 -3.12
N GLU A 138 9.45 4.88 -2.89
CA GLU A 138 9.95 5.47 -1.66
C GLU A 138 8.79 6.05 -0.85
N PHE A 139 8.69 5.65 0.42
CA PHE A 139 7.58 5.96 1.30
C PHE A 139 8.05 6.63 2.59
N SER A 140 7.33 7.66 3.02
CA SER A 140 7.47 8.23 4.36
C SER A 140 6.62 7.45 5.35
N PHE A 141 7.19 7.07 6.50
CA PHE A 141 6.47 6.37 7.55
C PHE A 141 6.18 7.36 8.68
N ARG A 142 4.91 7.72 8.87
CA ARG A 142 4.46 8.57 9.97
C ARG A 142 4.01 7.69 11.13
N ARG A 143 4.57 7.93 12.32
CA ARG A 143 4.10 7.26 13.54
C ARG A 143 2.87 7.97 14.05
N ILE A 144 1.80 7.23 14.23
CA ILE A 144 0.60 7.70 14.93
C ILE A 144 0.83 7.41 16.41
N LYS A 145 0.64 8.42 17.28
CA LYS A 145 0.66 8.20 18.72
C LYS A 145 -0.55 7.34 19.07
N ALA A 146 -0.32 6.19 19.69
CA ALA A 146 -1.42 5.39 20.21
C ALA A 146 -1.99 6.13 21.43
N GLU A 147 -3.23 6.59 21.37
CA GLU A 147 -4.01 6.79 22.58
C GLU A 147 -4.39 5.39 23.09
N MET A 148 -3.52 4.85 23.94
CA MET A 148 -3.83 3.66 24.71
C MET A 148 -4.69 4.13 25.88
N SER A 149 -6.01 3.92 25.82
CA SER A 149 -6.77 3.90 27.07
C SER A 149 -6.18 2.76 27.92
N PRO A 150 -5.94 2.96 29.21
CA PRO A 150 -5.70 1.84 30.09
C PRO A 150 -6.92 0.92 29.94
N CYS A 151 -6.70 -0.34 29.55
CA CYS A 151 -7.70 -1.35 29.82
C CYS A 151 -7.79 -1.41 31.34
N GLU A 152 -8.85 -0.84 31.91
CA GLU A 152 -9.13 -1.02 33.33
C GLU A 152 -9.24 -2.51 33.58
N VAL A 153 -8.31 -3.03 34.39
CA VAL A 153 -8.44 -4.33 35.02
C VAL A 153 -9.49 -4.13 36.09
N SER A 154 -10.71 -4.56 35.83
CA SER A 154 -11.65 -4.83 36.92
C SER A 154 -11.19 -6.12 37.61
N GLU A 155 -10.87 -5.99 38.89
CA GLU A 155 -10.55 -7.09 39.82
C GLU A 155 -11.70 -8.10 39.95
#